data_AF-X0WA22-F1
#
_entry.id   AF-X0WA22-F1
#
_cell.length_a   1.000
_cell.length_b   1.000
_cell.length_c   1.000
_cell.angle_alpha   90.00
_cell.angle_beta   90.00
_cell.angle_gamma   90.00
#
_symmetry.space_group_name_H-M   'P 1'
#
loop_
_entity.id
_entity.type
_entity.pdbx_description
1 polymer ?
#
loop_
_entity_poly.entity_id
_entity_poly.type
_entity_poly.pdbx_seq_one_letter_code
_entity_poly.pdbx_strand_id
1 'polypeptide(L)'
;GSLQSGDTAPINESVEISATRIYDIIRQVFSQEGEDIVTLNVLDVVFCDDPSCGNCADDSAGCEKIYAITVAESGSPGVPPSILWSLDGGLVWDADDITPLAGDDPDDIACVSGYVVVTSNVTNLFYYTLQTNLFLGAFSVVWLTSPIAGAIGGFNANGAPNDIVSVGTKAWVVGDNGYIYVMRDPAAGVTVQAAGDVTTARLAKVDALNENRAVAVGGNATVVFTIDGETWEVTQNNPVPFATDLVSVVMKNNSVWFVGDEDG
;
A
#
# COMPACT_ATOMS: atom_id res chain seq x y z
N GLY A 1 11.43 -49.64 -57.18
CA GLY A 1 10.71 -48.59 -57.92
C GLY A 1 11.33 -47.27 -57.53
N SER A 2 11.80 -46.50 -58.50
CA SER A 2 12.37 -45.17 -58.26
C SER A 2 11.25 -44.20 -57.89
N LEU A 3 11.43 -43.45 -56.79
CA LEU A 3 10.58 -42.30 -56.46
C LEU A 3 10.71 -41.26 -57.58
N GLN A 4 9.59 -40.86 -58.18
CA GLN A 4 9.57 -39.82 -59.21
C GLN A 4 9.78 -38.44 -58.58
N SER A 5 10.34 -37.53 -59.36
CA SER A 5 10.71 -36.14 -59.02
C SER A 5 9.54 -35.23 -58.56
N GLY A 6 8.36 -35.78 -58.27
CA GLY A 6 7.16 -35.07 -57.82
C GLY A 6 6.77 -35.31 -56.34
N ASP A 7 7.38 -36.27 -55.65
CA ASP A 7 6.97 -36.68 -54.28
C ASP A 7 7.54 -35.80 -53.16
N THR A 8 8.21 -34.69 -53.49
CA THR A 8 8.72 -33.69 -52.51
C THR A 8 8.07 -32.32 -52.71
N ALA A 9 6.83 -32.28 -53.19
CA ALA A 9 6.07 -31.03 -53.22
C ALA A 9 5.68 -30.64 -51.78
N PRO A 10 6.03 -29.42 -51.31
CA PRO A 10 5.60 -28.95 -50.00
C PRO A 10 4.08 -28.84 -49.96
N ILE A 11 3.45 -29.51 -48.99
CA ILE A 11 2.03 -29.34 -48.69
C ILE A 11 1.93 -28.01 -47.91
N ASN A 12 1.56 -26.94 -48.62
CA ASN A 12 1.29 -25.65 -48.02
C ASN A 12 -0.19 -25.60 -47.63
N GLU A 13 -0.49 -25.85 -46.36
CA GLU A 13 -1.80 -25.59 -45.78
C GLU A 13 -1.86 -24.13 -45.32
N SER A 14 -2.71 -23.34 -45.99
CA SER A 14 -3.09 -22.00 -45.53
C SER A 14 -4.35 -22.11 -44.69
N VAL A 15 -4.23 -21.95 -43.37
CA VAL A 15 -5.36 -21.81 -42.46
C VAL A 15 -5.53 -20.32 -42.14
N GLU A 16 -6.72 -19.78 -42.37
CA GLU A 16 -7.08 -18.44 -41.89
C GLU A 16 -7.28 -18.49 -40.37
N ILE A 17 -6.27 -18.07 -39.61
CA ILE A 17 -6.37 -17.92 -38.17
C ILE A 17 -6.82 -16.49 -37.89
N SER A 18 -8.05 -16.33 -37.40
CA SER A 18 -8.48 -15.08 -36.78
C SER A 18 -8.43 -15.23 -35.26
N ALA A 19 -7.84 -14.25 -34.59
CA ALA A 19 -7.81 -14.16 -33.13
C ALA A 19 -8.60 -12.92 -32.73
N THR A 20 -9.64 -13.11 -31.93
CA THR A 20 -10.40 -12.01 -31.32
C THR A 20 -10.00 -11.92 -29.85
N ARG A 21 -9.54 -10.74 -29.41
CA ARG A 21 -9.39 -10.47 -27.98
C ARG A 21 -10.77 -10.23 -27.41
N ILE A 22 -11.20 -11.12 -26.54
CA ILE A 22 -12.39 -10.94 -25.70
C ILE A 22 -11.88 -10.31 -24.41
N TYR A 23 -12.41 -9.12 -24.08
CA TYR A 23 -12.22 -8.52 -22.76
C TYR A 23 -13.44 -8.88 -21.94
N ASP A 24 -13.24 -9.57 -20.82
CA ASP A 24 -14.31 -9.78 -19.86
C ASP A 24 -14.45 -8.49 -19.04
N ILE A 25 -15.62 -7.87 -19.11
CA ILE A 25 -15.92 -6.68 -18.31
C ILE A 25 -16.64 -7.17 -17.08
N ILE A 26 -15.88 -7.42 -16.02
CA ILE A 26 -16.46 -7.74 -14.72
C ILE A 26 -17.07 -6.46 -14.16
N ARG A 27 -18.38 -6.49 -13.91
CA ARG A 27 -19.06 -5.38 -13.25
C ARG A 27 -18.60 -5.33 -11.79
N GLN A 28 -17.97 -4.23 -11.40
CA GLN A 28 -17.80 -3.90 -9.99
C GLN A 28 -19.16 -3.53 -9.41
N VAL A 29 -19.54 -4.22 -8.34
CA VAL A 29 -20.72 -3.91 -7.54
C VAL A 29 -20.20 -3.51 -6.18
N PHE A 30 -20.65 -2.36 -5.69
CA PHE A 30 -20.33 -1.89 -4.36
C PHE A 30 -21.48 -2.29 -3.44
N SER A 31 -21.16 -2.98 -2.36
CA SER A 31 -22.02 -3.19 -1.20
C SER A 31 -21.42 -2.48 0.00
N GLN A 32 -22.27 -2.10 0.94
CA GLN A 32 -21.83 -1.63 2.24
C GLN A 32 -21.62 -2.85 3.13
N GLU A 33 -20.43 -2.96 3.72
CA GLU A 33 -20.06 -4.02 4.66
C GLU A 33 -19.73 -3.37 6.02
N GLY A 34 -19.97 -4.09 7.12
CA GLY A 34 -19.66 -3.61 8.48
C GLY A 34 -20.47 -2.39 8.95
N GLU A 35 -21.69 -2.17 8.43
CA GLU A 35 -22.54 -1.01 8.76
C GLU A 35 -22.76 -0.80 10.27
N ASP A 36 -22.82 -1.88 11.04
CA ASP A 36 -23.05 -1.88 12.48
C ASP A 36 -21.83 -1.43 13.30
N ILE A 37 -20.61 -1.55 12.75
CA ILE A 37 -19.38 -1.18 13.43
C ILE A 37 -18.72 0.10 12.88
N VAL A 38 -18.99 0.45 11.61
CA VAL A 38 -18.45 1.66 10.98
C VAL A 38 -19.24 2.87 11.49
N THR A 39 -18.76 3.46 12.59
CA THR A 39 -19.39 4.62 13.23
C THR A 39 -18.76 5.96 12.82
N LEU A 40 -17.53 5.90 12.29
CA LEU A 40 -16.73 7.04 11.85
C LEU A 40 -16.29 6.86 10.39
N ASN A 41 -15.81 7.94 9.78
CA ASN A 41 -15.31 7.88 8.39
C ASN A 41 -14.09 6.97 8.30
N VAL A 42 -14.12 6.03 7.35
CA VAL A 42 -12.96 5.21 6.99
C VAL A 42 -12.02 6.06 6.13
N LEU A 43 -10.74 6.09 6.50
CA LEU A 43 -9.70 6.85 5.80
C LEU A 43 -8.98 6.02 4.74
N ASP A 44 -8.60 4.79 5.09
CA ASP A 44 -7.92 3.88 4.18
C ASP A 44 -8.22 2.40 4.49
N VAL A 45 -8.00 1.54 3.48
CA VAL A 45 -8.25 0.10 3.53
C VAL A 45 -7.10 -0.65 2.86
N VAL A 46 -6.56 -1.64 3.56
CA VAL A 46 -5.52 -2.53 3.04
C VAL A 46 -5.96 -3.99 3.11
N PHE A 47 -5.59 -4.74 2.07
CA PHE A 47 -5.75 -6.20 2.01
C PHE A 47 -4.40 -6.83 2.30
N CYS A 48 -4.30 -7.57 3.40
CA CYS A 48 -3.04 -8.16 3.84
C CYS A 48 -3.14 -9.66 3.94
N ASP A 49 -3.24 -10.28 2.78
CA ASP A 49 -3.48 -11.70 2.68
C ASP A 49 -2.68 -12.28 1.52
N ASP A 50 -2.06 -13.42 1.76
CA ASP A 50 -1.28 -14.15 0.78
C ASP A 50 -1.99 -15.48 0.50
N PRO A 51 -2.13 -15.90 -0.78
CA PRO A 51 -2.70 -17.20 -1.08
C PRO A 51 -1.87 -18.33 -0.44
N SER A 52 -2.42 -18.94 0.61
CA SER A 52 -1.86 -20.12 1.25
C SER A 52 -2.74 -21.32 0.89
N CYS A 53 -2.20 -22.23 0.07
CA CYS A 53 -2.91 -23.45 -0.29
C CYS A 53 -2.14 -24.68 0.20
N GLY A 54 -2.69 -25.39 1.19
CA GLY A 54 -2.33 -26.77 1.49
C GLY A 54 -1.77 -27.01 2.90
N ASN A 55 -2.51 -27.77 3.72
CA ASN A 55 -2.12 -28.29 5.04
C ASN A 55 -1.45 -27.29 6.01
N CYS A 56 -1.58 -25.99 5.76
CA CYS A 56 -1.30 -24.95 6.72
C CYS A 56 -2.52 -24.78 7.63
N ALA A 57 -2.31 -24.27 8.84
CA ALA A 57 -3.42 -24.06 9.78
C ALA A 57 -4.42 -23.00 9.29
N ASP A 58 -3.97 -22.09 8.42
CA ASP A 58 -4.72 -20.97 7.87
C ASP A 58 -4.66 -21.03 6.32
N ASP A 59 -5.48 -21.90 5.72
CA ASP A 59 -5.70 -21.87 4.26
C ASP A 59 -6.45 -20.57 3.93
N SER A 60 -5.96 -19.81 2.95
CA SER A 60 -6.51 -18.51 2.55
C SER A 60 -6.47 -18.32 1.03
N ALA A 61 -7.53 -17.73 0.47
CA ALA A 61 -7.58 -17.33 -0.93
C ALA A 61 -6.74 -16.08 -1.28
N GLY A 62 -6.13 -15.41 -0.30
CA GLY A 62 -5.32 -14.19 -0.51
C GLY A 62 -6.15 -12.91 -0.64
N CYS A 63 -7.42 -12.92 -0.25
CA CYS A 63 -8.30 -11.74 -0.24
C CYS A 63 -9.24 -11.71 0.99
N GLU A 64 -8.96 -12.52 2.01
CA GLU A 64 -9.85 -12.72 3.16
C GLU A 64 -9.56 -11.75 4.30
N LYS A 65 -8.29 -11.33 4.45
CA LYS A 65 -7.86 -10.42 5.51
C LYS A 65 -7.88 -8.97 5.05
N ILE A 66 -8.83 -8.23 5.60
CA ILE A 66 -9.10 -6.83 5.28
C ILE A 66 -8.89 -6.01 6.55
N TYR A 67 -8.18 -4.90 6.43
CA TYR A 67 -7.95 -3.95 7.53
C TYR A 67 -8.29 -2.55 7.06
N ALA A 68 -8.93 -1.78 7.92
CA ALA A 68 -9.34 -0.41 7.63
C ALA A 68 -9.08 0.46 8.86
N ILE A 69 -8.81 1.74 8.63
CA ILE A 69 -8.61 2.74 9.69
C ILE A 69 -9.66 3.83 9.61
N THR A 70 -10.09 4.37 10.74
CA THR A 70 -11.01 5.50 10.79
C THR A 70 -10.32 6.80 11.16
N VAL A 71 -11.02 7.92 10.94
CA VAL A 71 -10.75 9.17 11.65
C VAL A 71 -10.94 9.00 13.16
N ALA A 72 -10.34 9.89 13.94
CA ALA A 72 -10.67 10.08 15.35
C ALA A 72 -12.05 10.78 15.50
N GLU A 73 -12.71 10.61 16.64
CA GLU A 73 -14.03 11.19 16.86
C GLU A 73 -13.97 12.72 17.00
N SER A 74 -14.60 13.44 16.06
CA SER A 74 -14.69 14.90 16.16
C SER A 74 -15.68 15.30 17.26
N GLY A 75 -15.19 15.93 18.33
CA GLY A 75 -16.03 16.51 19.40
C GLY A 75 -15.78 15.97 20.81
N SER A 76 -15.00 14.89 20.94
CA SER A 76 -14.52 14.38 22.22
C SER A 76 -13.00 14.27 22.19
N PRO A 77 -12.26 15.29 22.68
CA PRO A 77 -10.80 15.25 22.71
C PRO A 77 -10.32 14.00 23.46
N GLY A 78 -9.54 13.16 22.79
CA GLY A 78 -8.94 11.96 23.37
C GLY A 78 -9.62 10.64 23.05
N VAL A 79 -10.65 10.62 22.20
CA VAL A 79 -11.17 9.37 21.63
C VAL A 79 -10.29 9.00 20.42
N PRO A 80 -9.51 7.91 20.50
CA PRO A 80 -8.63 7.49 19.43
C PRO A 80 -9.41 7.06 18.18
N PRO A 81 -8.77 7.06 17.00
CA PRO A 81 -9.29 6.37 15.82
C PRO A 81 -9.30 4.85 16.08
N SER A 82 -10.10 4.13 15.31
CA SER A 82 -10.22 2.68 15.42
C SER A 82 -9.62 1.96 14.20
N ILE A 83 -9.09 0.76 14.44
CA ILE A 83 -8.88 -0.23 13.39
C ILE A 83 -10.17 -1.03 13.25
N LEU A 84 -10.62 -1.27 12.02
CA LEU A 84 -11.62 -2.29 11.70
C LEU A 84 -10.93 -3.40 10.92
N TRP A 85 -11.38 -4.64 11.12
CA TRP A 85 -10.85 -5.76 10.35
C TRP A 85 -11.89 -6.83 10.09
N SER A 86 -11.64 -7.58 9.02
CA SER A 86 -12.33 -8.82 8.71
C SER A 86 -11.31 -9.88 8.32
N LEU A 87 -11.56 -11.13 8.72
CA LEU A 87 -10.67 -12.27 8.48
C LEU A 87 -11.29 -13.31 7.54
N ASP A 88 -12.51 -13.07 7.09
CA ASP A 88 -13.32 -13.99 6.32
C ASP A 88 -13.88 -13.34 5.04
N GLY A 89 -13.15 -12.35 4.51
CA GLY A 89 -13.49 -11.66 3.27
C GLY A 89 -14.66 -10.68 3.41
N GLY A 90 -14.88 -10.15 4.62
CA GLY A 90 -15.88 -9.14 4.91
C GLY A 90 -17.21 -9.68 5.45
N LEU A 91 -17.32 -10.95 5.84
CA LEU A 91 -18.55 -11.53 6.37
C LEU A 91 -18.77 -11.15 7.84
N VAL A 92 -17.70 -11.20 8.63
CA VAL A 92 -17.67 -10.74 10.02
C VAL A 92 -16.64 -9.64 10.14
N TRP A 93 -17.02 -8.59 10.86
CA TRP A 93 -16.14 -7.47 11.14
C TRP A 93 -16.01 -7.24 12.63
N ASP A 94 -14.81 -6.87 13.04
CA ASP A 94 -14.46 -6.48 14.39
C ASP A 94 -13.78 -5.10 14.36
N ALA A 95 -13.75 -4.42 15.51
CA ALA A 95 -13.06 -3.14 15.67
C ALA A 95 -12.43 -2.99 17.06
N ASP A 96 -11.35 -2.21 17.12
CA ASP A 96 -10.67 -1.83 18.36
C ASP A 96 -10.02 -0.46 18.17
N ASP A 97 -9.78 0.23 19.27
CA ASP A 97 -9.18 1.55 19.31
C ASP A 97 -7.67 1.48 19.14
N ILE A 98 -7.13 2.38 18.32
CA ILE A 98 -5.69 2.64 18.20
C ILE A 98 -5.28 3.55 19.36
N THR A 99 -5.38 3.02 20.57
CA THR A 99 -5.28 3.79 21.82
C THR A 99 -4.06 4.73 21.91
N PRO A 100 -2.86 4.42 21.37
CA PRO A 100 -1.73 5.34 21.47
C PRO A 100 -1.84 6.58 20.57
N LEU A 101 -2.74 6.64 19.57
CA LEU A 101 -2.94 7.86 18.75
C LEU A 101 -3.63 8.99 19.52
N ALA A 102 -4.18 8.74 20.71
CA ALA A 102 -4.72 9.75 21.63
C ALA A 102 -5.72 10.77 21.01
N GLY A 103 -6.38 10.39 19.91
CA GLY A 103 -7.38 11.21 19.20
C GLY A 103 -6.86 12.04 18.02
N ASP A 104 -5.61 11.84 17.60
CA ASP A 104 -5.14 12.32 16.29
C ASP A 104 -5.64 11.40 15.18
N ASP A 105 -5.75 11.92 13.96
CA ASP A 105 -6.08 11.13 12.77
C ASP A 105 -4.84 10.34 12.29
N PRO A 106 -5.02 9.10 11.84
CA PRO A 106 -3.99 8.38 11.10
C PRO A 106 -3.95 8.88 9.65
N ASP A 107 -2.81 8.69 8.98
CA ASP A 107 -2.63 9.08 7.59
C ASP A 107 -2.79 7.89 6.64
N ASP A 108 -2.28 6.72 7.04
CA ASP A 108 -2.25 5.56 6.16
C ASP A 108 -1.98 4.23 6.91
N ILE A 109 -2.28 3.09 6.27
CA ILE A 109 -2.15 1.74 6.83
C ILE A 109 -1.47 0.77 5.84
N ALA A 110 -0.56 -0.05 6.35
CA ALA A 110 0.03 -1.15 5.58
C ALA A 110 0.35 -2.36 6.45
N CYS A 111 0.65 -3.49 5.82
CA CYS A 111 1.07 -4.69 6.53
C CYS A 111 2.52 -5.04 6.24
N VAL A 112 3.32 -5.17 7.30
CA VAL A 112 4.76 -5.36 7.18
C VAL A 112 5.17 -6.52 8.08
N SER A 113 5.66 -7.61 7.48
CA SER A 113 6.26 -8.74 8.20
C SER A 113 5.38 -9.31 9.33
N GLY A 114 4.07 -9.47 9.08
CA GLY A 114 3.11 -10.02 10.05
C GLY A 114 2.54 -9.01 11.05
N TYR A 115 2.84 -7.72 10.86
CA TYR A 115 2.25 -6.63 11.62
C TYR A 115 1.29 -5.82 10.75
N VAL A 116 0.29 -5.24 11.39
CA VAL A 116 -0.46 -4.09 10.85
C VAL A 116 0.23 -2.83 11.36
N VAL A 117 0.51 -1.89 10.46
CA VAL A 117 1.21 -0.64 10.73
C VAL A 117 0.33 0.52 10.30
N VAL A 118 0.17 1.50 11.20
CA VAL A 118 -0.57 2.73 10.96
C VAL A 118 0.37 3.90 11.15
N THR A 119 0.46 4.79 10.17
CA THR A 119 1.29 6.00 10.24
C THR A 119 0.46 7.22 10.61
N SER A 120 1.10 8.19 11.27
CA SER A 120 0.49 9.50 11.54
C SER A 120 1.52 10.61 11.37
N ASN A 121 1.26 11.51 10.42
CA ASN A 121 2.01 12.72 10.13
C ASN A 121 2.01 13.64 11.36
N VAL A 122 0.83 13.85 11.95
CA VAL A 122 0.62 14.77 13.08
C VAL A 122 1.50 14.40 14.26
N THR A 123 1.51 13.12 14.63
CA THR A 123 2.35 12.63 15.73
C THR A 123 3.80 12.39 15.31
N ASN A 124 4.06 12.30 14.01
CA ASN A 124 5.32 11.92 13.40
C ASN A 124 5.83 10.56 13.92
N LEU A 125 4.91 9.60 14.00
CA LEU A 125 5.14 8.25 14.51
C LEU A 125 4.41 7.22 13.66
N PHE A 126 4.75 5.96 13.87
CA PHE A 126 3.93 4.83 13.43
C PHE A 126 3.57 3.94 14.61
N TYR A 127 2.45 3.25 14.48
CA TYR A 127 1.85 2.41 15.51
C TYR A 127 1.61 1.06 14.89
N TYR A 128 1.86 0.00 15.64
CA TYR A 128 1.82 -1.34 15.08
C TYR A 128 1.34 -2.37 16.07
N THR A 129 0.70 -3.41 15.53
CA THR A 129 0.27 -4.59 16.28
C THR A 129 0.52 -5.84 15.45
N LEU A 130 0.72 -6.97 16.11
CA LEU A 130 0.81 -8.25 15.41
C LEU A 130 -0.55 -8.59 14.80
N GLN A 131 -0.58 -9.03 13.55
CA GLN A 131 -1.81 -9.52 12.92
C GLN A 131 -2.47 -10.63 13.75
N THR A 132 -1.68 -11.47 14.40
CA THR A 132 -2.19 -12.53 15.29
C THR A 132 -2.94 -12.02 16.51
N ASN A 133 -2.70 -10.78 16.95
CA ASN A 133 -3.48 -10.17 18.03
C ASN A 133 -4.93 -9.89 17.58
N LEU A 134 -5.13 -9.69 16.27
CA LEU A 134 -6.43 -9.44 15.65
C LEU A 134 -7.18 -10.76 15.38
N PHE A 135 -6.50 -11.91 15.42
CA PHE A 135 -7.04 -13.20 14.96
C PHE A 135 -7.78 -14.04 16.01
N LEU A 136 -7.94 -13.59 17.27
CA LEU A 136 -8.34 -14.52 18.36
C LEU A 136 -9.40 -14.00 19.33
N GLY A 137 -10.27 -13.08 18.91
CA GLY A 137 -11.28 -12.52 19.83
C GLY A 137 -10.64 -11.92 21.09
N ALA A 138 -9.43 -11.36 20.91
CA ALA A 138 -8.69 -10.72 21.99
C ALA A 138 -9.56 -9.57 22.52
N PHE A 139 -9.79 -9.55 23.83
CA PHE A 139 -10.61 -8.51 24.48
C PHE A 139 -10.01 -7.10 24.38
N SER A 140 -8.77 -6.96 23.88
CA SER A 140 -8.11 -5.71 23.55
C SER A 140 -6.85 -5.98 22.72
N VAL A 141 -6.68 -5.20 21.65
CA VAL A 141 -5.51 -5.20 20.77
C VAL A 141 -4.35 -4.48 21.45
N VAL A 142 -3.20 -5.15 21.50
CA VAL A 142 -1.98 -4.55 22.04
C VAL A 142 -1.29 -3.73 20.96
N TRP A 143 -1.29 -2.41 21.12
CA TRP A 143 -0.59 -1.48 20.25
C TRP A 143 0.80 -1.14 20.80
N LEU A 144 1.78 -1.11 19.89
CA LEU A 144 3.13 -0.61 20.14
C LEU A 144 3.35 0.67 19.33
N THR A 145 4.22 1.53 19.84
CA THR A 145 4.57 2.81 19.21
C THR A 145 6.02 2.79 18.74
N SER A 146 6.29 3.42 17.61
CA SER A 146 7.63 3.60 17.09
C SER A 146 8.54 4.41 18.04
N PRO A 147 9.86 4.36 17.86
CA PRO A 147 10.76 5.35 18.46
C PRO A 147 10.33 6.78 18.08
N ILE A 148 10.57 7.73 18.98
CA ILE A 148 10.21 9.14 18.78
C ILE A 148 10.92 9.76 17.59
N ALA A 149 10.33 10.81 17.02
CA ALA A 149 10.92 11.54 15.91
C ALA A 149 12.37 12.00 16.22
N GLY A 150 13.28 11.74 15.28
CA GLY A 150 14.72 12.03 15.39
C GLY A 150 15.53 10.99 16.17
N ALA A 151 14.89 9.97 16.77
CA ALA A 151 15.58 8.84 17.35
C ALA A 151 15.96 7.81 16.28
N ILE A 152 16.94 6.95 16.61
CA ILE A 152 17.30 5.80 15.76
C ILE A 152 16.07 4.90 15.63
N GLY A 153 15.72 4.54 14.39
CA GLY A 153 14.54 3.73 14.08
C GLY A 153 13.21 4.50 14.04
N GLY A 154 13.21 5.80 14.34
CA GLY A 154 12.05 6.68 14.18
C GLY A 154 12.13 7.52 12.89
N PHE A 155 11.03 8.18 12.56
CA PHE A 155 11.01 9.17 11.48
C PHE A 155 11.87 10.39 11.83
N ASN A 156 12.35 11.11 10.82
CA ASN A 156 13.04 12.38 11.04
C ASN A 156 12.04 13.45 11.51
N ALA A 157 12.47 14.38 12.37
CA ALA A 157 11.63 15.48 12.85
C ALA A 157 11.02 16.34 11.73
N ASN A 158 11.66 16.41 10.56
CA ASN A 158 11.18 17.15 9.39
C ASN A 158 10.61 16.26 8.29
N GLY A 159 10.55 14.95 8.48
CA GLY A 159 10.13 14.00 7.45
C GLY A 159 8.95 13.17 7.91
N ALA A 160 7.91 13.84 8.42
CA ALA A 160 6.73 13.18 8.94
C ALA A 160 6.04 12.34 7.85
N PRO A 161 5.53 11.14 8.17
CA PRO A 161 5.00 10.20 7.19
C PRO A 161 3.66 10.69 6.63
N ASN A 162 3.45 10.55 5.32
CA ASN A 162 2.18 10.87 4.65
C ASN A 162 1.51 9.62 4.05
N ASP A 163 2.29 8.58 3.75
CA ASP A 163 1.81 7.36 3.09
C ASP A 163 2.80 6.21 3.29
N ILE A 164 2.30 4.99 3.30
CA ILE A 164 3.04 3.74 3.44
C ILE A 164 2.51 2.66 2.48
N VAL A 165 3.42 2.09 1.68
CA VAL A 165 3.07 0.91 0.86
C VAL A 165 3.97 -0.26 1.19
N SER A 166 3.37 -1.44 1.35
CA SER A 166 4.08 -2.70 1.61
C SER A 166 4.03 -3.64 0.43
N VAL A 167 5.16 -4.28 0.12
CA VAL A 167 5.22 -5.44 -0.78
C VAL A 167 6.14 -6.50 -0.18
N GLY A 168 5.62 -7.71 -0.01
CA GLY A 168 6.34 -8.80 0.65
C GLY A 168 6.70 -8.46 2.10
N THR A 169 8.00 -8.42 2.42
CA THR A 169 8.48 -8.14 3.79
C THR A 169 9.01 -6.71 3.96
N LYS A 170 8.76 -5.85 2.97
CA LYS A 170 9.30 -4.50 2.90
C LYS A 170 8.17 -3.51 2.73
N ALA A 171 8.28 -2.36 3.37
CA ALA A 171 7.46 -1.21 3.09
C ALA A 171 8.30 0.04 2.84
N TRP A 172 7.77 0.92 2.00
CA TRP A 172 8.26 2.28 1.86
C TRP A 172 7.29 3.23 2.54
N VAL A 173 7.84 4.17 3.29
CA VAL A 173 7.09 5.28 3.87
C VAL A 173 7.61 6.55 3.23
N VAL A 174 6.71 7.38 2.70
CA VAL A 174 7.07 8.68 2.14
C VAL A 174 6.49 9.78 2.99
N GLY A 175 7.17 10.93 3.01
CA GLY A 175 6.81 11.98 3.94
C GLY A 175 7.15 13.39 3.47
N ASP A 176 7.08 14.29 4.43
CA ASP A 176 7.39 15.70 4.21
C ASP A 176 8.85 15.92 3.80
N ASN A 177 9.10 17.05 3.12
CA ASN A 177 10.44 17.47 2.70
C ASN A 177 11.25 16.43 1.91
N GLY A 178 10.56 15.56 1.16
CA GLY A 178 11.17 14.56 0.29
C GLY A 178 11.83 13.40 1.04
N TYR A 179 11.40 13.14 2.28
CA TYR A 179 11.87 11.99 3.02
C TYR A 179 11.23 10.70 2.49
N ILE A 180 12.07 9.68 2.34
CA ILE A 180 11.67 8.32 2.00
C ILE A 180 12.37 7.38 2.97
N TYR A 181 11.59 6.53 3.63
CA TYR A 181 12.06 5.53 4.56
C TYR A 181 11.74 4.13 4.04
N VAL A 182 12.52 3.16 4.50
CA VAL A 182 12.20 1.74 4.36
C VAL A 182 11.97 1.13 5.73
N MET A 183 10.95 0.29 5.81
CA MET A 183 10.60 -0.53 6.96
C MET A 183 10.64 -2.00 6.54
N ARG A 184 11.27 -2.85 7.36
CA ARG A 184 11.27 -4.33 7.15
C ARG A 184 10.71 -5.08 8.34
N ASP A 185 10.86 -4.49 9.52
CA ASP A 185 10.30 -4.97 10.77
C ASP A 185 9.90 -3.73 11.58
N PRO A 186 8.59 -3.52 11.83
CA PRO A 186 8.12 -2.38 12.63
C PRO A 186 8.75 -2.33 14.03
N ALA A 187 9.11 -3.48 14.62
CA ALA A 187 9.79 -3.54 15.90
C ALA A 187 11.25 -3.05 15.85
N ALA A 188 11.89 -3.15 14.67
CA ALA A 188 13.25 -2.64 14.44
C ALA A 188 13.26 -1.17 14.01
N GLY A 189 12.11 -0.61 13.63
CA GLY A 189 11.98 0.77 13.18
C GLY A 189 12.19 0.97 11.68
N VAL A 190 12.39 2.22 11.31
CA VAL A 190 12.63 2.65 9.92
C VAL A 190 14.09 3.06 9.68
N THR A 191 14.53 2.94 8.44
CA THR A 191 15.80 3.50 7.97
C THR A 191 15.57 4.47 6.81
N VAL A 192 16.32 5.57 6.78
CA VAL A 192 16.20 6.60 5.73
C VAL A 192 16.86 6.11 4.44
N GLN A 193 16.14 6.18 3.32
CA GLN A 193 16.67 5.96 1.97
C GLN A 193 16.94 7.28 1.24
N ALA A 194 16.06 8.28 1.40
CA ALA A 194 16.25 9.62 0.87
C ALA A 194 15.88 10.65 1.94
N ALA A 195 16.68 11.72 2.05
CA ALA A 195 16.59 12.73 3.11
C ALA A 195 16.41 14.14 2.54
N GLY A 196 15.55 14.27 1.54
CA GLY A 196 15.35 15.53 0.82
C GLY A 196 16.43 15.84 -0.23
N ASP A 197 17.29 14.88 -0.55
CA ASP A 197 18.40 15.00 -1.51
C ASP A 197 17.99 14.67 -2.95
N VAL A 198 16.97 13.84 -3.13
CA VAL A 198 16.38 13.54 -4.45
C VAL A 198 15.36 14.61 -4.87
N THR A 199 14.54 15.04 -3.93
CA THR A 199 13.57 16.13 -4.07
C THR A 199 13.35 16.75 -2.69
N THR A 200 12.97 18.01 -2.62
CA THR A 200 12.56 18.66 -1.36
C THR A 200 11.05 18.82 -1.27
N ALA A 201 10.29 18.32 -2.25
CA ALA A 201 8.83 18.41 -2.25
C ALA A 201 8.23 17.49 -1.17
N ARG A 202 7.07 17.88 -0.63
CA ARG A 202 6.25 16.98 0.18
C ARG A 202 5.79 15.81 -0.70
N LEU A 203 6.15 14.58 -0.32
CA LEU A 203 5.62 13.39 -0.99
C LEU A 203 4.30 13.01 -0.33
N ALA A 204 3.27 12.84 -1.15
CA ALA A 204 1.89 12.66 -0.72
C ALA A 204 1.43 11.21 -0.79
N LYS A 205 1.82 10.46 -1.83
CA LYS A 205 1.44 9.06 -2.03
C LYS A 205 2.58 8.23 -2.61
N VAL A 206 2.61 6.93 -2.32
CA VAL A 206 3.56 5.94 -2.81
C VAL A 206 2.85 4.66 -3.21
N ASP A 207 3.28 4.05 -4.31
CA ASP A 207 2.85 2.70 -4.68
C ASP A 207 4.05 1.87 -5.14
N ALA A 208 3.94 0.55 -5.02
CA ALA A 208 5.00 -0.38 -5.30
C ALA A 208 4.53 -1.63 -6.05
N LEU A 209 5.32 -2.02 -7.04
CA LEU A 209 5.08 -3.22 -7.83
C LEU A 209 5.74 -4.46 -7.21
N ASN A 210 6.91 -4.28 -6.59
CA ASN A 210 7.70 -5.31 -5.91
C ASN A 210 8.78 -4.65 -5.05
N GLU A 211 9.54 -5.45 -4.30
CA GLU A 211 10.58 -4.95 -3.38
C GLU A 211 11.70 -4.12 -4.04
N ASN A 212 11.82 -4.14 -5.37
CA ASN A 212 12.80 -3.36 -6.12
C ASN A 212 12.19 -2.13 -6.82
N ARG A 213 10.86 -1.99 -6.83
CA ARG A 213 10.19 -1.03 -7.72
C ARG A 213 9.04 -0.36 -7.02
N ALA A 214 9.21 0.94 -6.79
CA ALA A 214 8.20 1.81 -6.22
C ALA A 214 8.26 3.19 -6.88
N VAL A 215 7.15 3.91 -6.80
CA VAL A 215 6.99 5.29 -7.28
C VAL A 215 6.27 6.08 -6.21
N ALA A 216 6.74 7.29 -5.95
CA ALA A 216 6.12 8.24 -5.05
C ALA A 216 5.86 9.55 -5.77
N VAL A 217 4.75 10.19 -5.40
CA VAL A 217 4.30 11.44 -5.99
C VAL A 217 4.02 12.46 -4.91
N GLY A 218 3.99 13.73 -5.28
CA GLY A 218 3.62 14.78 -4.34
C GLY A 218 3.67 16.17 -4.94
N GLY A 219 4.08 17.12 -4.10
CA GLY A 219 3.96 18.53 -4.40
C GLY A 219 4.71 18.98 -5.65
N ASN A 220 4.21 20.02 -6.33
CA ASN A 220 4.79 20.59 -7.55
C ASN A 220 5.00 19.57 -8.70
N ALA A 221 4.06 18.65 -8.87
CA ALA A 221 4.06 17.60 -9.87
C ALA A 221 5.27 16.66 -9.75
N THR A 222 5.83 16.54 -8.55
CA THR A 222 7.00 15.70 -8.28
C THR A 222 6.61 14.24 -8.44
N VAL A 223 7.42 13.52 -9.23
CA VAL A 223 7.39 12.06 -9.30
C VAL A 223 8.81 11.57 -9.07
N VAL A 224 8.99 10.74 -8.04
CA VAL A 224 10.24 10.03 -7.76
C VAL A 224 10.01 8.54 -7.82
N PHE A 225 11.01 7.77 -8.21
CA PHE A 225 10.86 6.33 -8.36
C PHE A 225 12.17 5.60 -8.04
N THR A 226 12.04 4.32 -7.74
CA THR A 226 13.17 3.39 -7.58
C THR A 226 13.00 2.20 -8.54
N ILE A 227 14.12 1.69 -9.05
CA ILE A 227 14.16 0.51 -9.92
C ILE A 227 14.98 -0.66 -9.36
N ASP A 228 15.72 -0.39 -8.28
CA ASP A 228 16.53 -1.34 -7.52
C ASP A 228 16.06 -1.51 -6.07
N GLY A 229 15.10 -0.69 -5.64
CA GLY A 229 14.52 -0.67 -4.30
C GLY A 229 15.38 0.04 -3.25
N GLU A 230 16.52 0.60 -3.63
CA GLU A 230 17.50 1.17 -2.71
C GLU A 230 17.80 2.64 -3.05
N THR A 231 17.87 2.97 -4.34
CA THR A 231 18.14 4.33 -4.82
C THR A 231 16.91 4.93 -5.49
N TRP A 232 16.71 6.23 -5.28
CA TRP A 232 15.57 6.98 -5.78
C TRP A 232 16.01 8.05 -6.77
N GLU A 233 15.24 8.23 -7.84
CA GLU A 233 15.47 9.20 -8.90
C GLU A 233 14.21 10.03 -9.15
N VAL A 234 14.36 11.27 -9.61
CA VAL A 234 13.24 12.12 -10.04
C VAL A 234 13.00 11.96 -11.55
N THR A 235 11.75 12.01 -11.98
CA THR A 235 11.44 12.00 -13.41
C THR A 235 11.97 13.27 -14.09
N GLN A 236 12.41 13.14 -15.35
CA GLN A 236 12.93 14.27 -16.11
C GLN A 236 11.86 15.29 -16.51
N ASN A 237 10.62 14.81 -16.67
CA ASN A 237 9.47 15.62 -17.03
C ASN A 237 8.37 15.39 -16.02
N ASN A 238 7.55 16.42 -15.81
CA ASN A 238 6.38 16.34 -14.96
C ASN A 238 5.16 15.91 -15.78
N PRO A 239 4.28 15.08 -15.21
CA PRO A 239 3.07 14.61 -15.89
C PRO A 239 2.02 15.73 -16.04
N VAL A 240 2.06 16.71 -15.14
CA VAL A 240 1.18 17.89 -15.10
C VAL A 240 2.02 19.17 -14.92
N PRO A 241 1.46 20.37 -15.14
CA PRO A 241 2.19 21.62 -14.93
C PRO A 241 2.80 21.73 -13.53
N PHE A 242 3.95 22.38 -13.47
CA PHE A 242 4.58 22.75 -12.20
C PHE A 242 3.63 23.61 -11.37
N ALA A 243 3.59 23.38 -10.05
CA ALA A 243 2.63 23.93 -9.06
C ALA A 243 1.27 23.21 -8.91
N THR A 244 1.03 22.11 -9.63
CA THR A 244 -0.07 21.18 -9.31
C THR A 244 0.46 20.07 -8.40
N ASP A 245 -0.26 19.74 -7.32
CA ASP A 245 0.11 18.64 -6.43
C ASP A 245 -0.48 17.32 -6.93
N LEU A 246 0.34 16.26 -6.92
CA LEU A 246 -0.13 14.90 -7.19
C LEU A 246 -0.52 14.24 -5.88
N VAL A 247 -1.73 13.69 -5.82
CA VAL A 247 -2.35 13.15 -4.60
C VAL A 247 -2.72 11.68 -4.71
N SER A 248 -2.44 11.03 -5.84
CA SER A 248 -2.63 9.60 -6.03
C SER A 248 -1.61 9.01 -6.99
N VAL A 249 -1.23 7.76 -6.77
CA VAL A 249 -0.34 7.00 -7.66
C VAL A 249 -0.67 5.52 -7.64
N VAL A 250 -0.59 4.88 -8.81
CA VAL A 250 -0.63 3.41 -8.97
C VAL A 250 0.42 2.96 -9.99
N MET A 251 1.27 2.01 -9.59
CA MET A 251 2.31 1.39 -10.40
C MET A 251 1.78 0.16 -11.14
N LYS A 252 1.17 0.36 -12.31
CA LYS A 252 0.62 -0.75 -13.12
C LYS A 252 1.68 -1.80 -13.51
N ASN A 253 2.87 -1.34 -13.91
CA ASN A 253 4.02 -2.20 -14.24
C ASN A 253 5.33 -1.40 -14.21
N ASN A 254 6.43 -2.06 -14.58
CA ASN A 254 7.79 -1.48 -14.60
C ASN A 254 7.93 -0.15 -15.36
N SER A 255 7.02 0.17 -16.28
CA SER A 255 7.14 1.34 -17.18
C SER A 255 5.87 2.17 -17.30
N VAL A 256 4.78 1.78 -16.64
CA VAL A 256 3.50 2.47 -16.73
C VAL A 256 2.97 2.69 -15.32
N TRP A 257 2.79 3.95 -14.98
CA TRP A 257 2.24 4.42 -13.71
C TRP A 257 1.07 5.35 -14.01
N PHE A 258 0.04 5.29 -13.17
CA PHE A 258 -1.04 6.26 -13.17
C PHE A 258 -0.82 7.20 -12.01
N VAL A 259 -1.01 8.49 -12.24
CA VAL A 259 -0.90 9.54 -11.23
C VAL A 259 -2.09 10.47 -11.40
N GLY A 260 -2.61 10.98 -10.30
CA GLY A 260 -3.76 11.90 -10.30
C GLY A 260 -3.51 13.10 -9.39
N ASP A 261 -4.09 14.22 -9.76
CA ASP A 261 -4.18 15.42 -8.92
C ASP A 261 -5.54 15.48 -8.22
N GLU A 262 -5.86 16.61 -7.59
CA GLU A 262 -7.13 16.79 -6.86
C GLU A 262 -8.36 16.77 -7.80
N ASP A 263 -8.18 17.01 -9.10
CA ASP A 263 -9.26 17.03 -10.10
C ASP A 263 -9.48 15.68 -10.80
N GLY A 264 -8.59 14.70 -10.58
CA GLY A 264 -8.67 13.33 -11.11
C GLY A 264 -7.69 13.03 -12.23
#